data_AF-A0AAW3EAL6-F1
#
_entry.id   AF-A0AAW3EAL6-F1
#
_cell.length_a   1.000
_cell.length_b   1.000
_cell.length_c   1.000
_cell.angle_alpha   90.00
_cell.angle_beta   90.00
_cell.angle_gamma   90.00
#
_symmetry.space_group_name_H-M   'P 1'
#
loop_
_entity.id
_entity.type
_entity.pdbx_description
1 polymer ?
#
loop_
_entity_poly.entity_id
_entity_poly.type
_entity_poly.pdbx_seq_one_letter_code
_entity_poly.pdbx_strand_id
1 'polypeptide(L)'
;SGQPSGQRVHKPFKFTVALNKAVPLMYNALASGEMLPTVTLKWYRTSVEGKQEHFFSTVLTDATIVDVNCQMPHCQDPAKLDYTQLIEVS
;
A
#
# COMPACT_ATOMS: atom_id res chain seq x y z
N SER A 1 17.40 30.17 -6.47
CA SER A 1 17.55 29.82 -7.89
C SER A 1 16.45 28.90 -8.41
N GLY A 2 15.65 28.19 -7.59
CA GLY A 2 14.49 27.38 -8.05
C GLY A 2 14.84 26.21 -8.99
N GLN A 3 16.12 26.08 -9.34
CA GLN A 3 16.65 25.02 -10.17
C GLN A 3 16.84 23.77 -9.32
N PRO A 4 16.53 22.59 -9.87
CA PRO A 4 16.69 21.32 -9.15
C PRO A 4 18.16 21.12 -8.77
N SER A 5 18.43 20.98 -7.46
CA SER A 5 19.77 20.90 -6.90
C SER A 5 20.02 19.56 -6.19
N GLY A 6 19.70 18.44 -6.85
CA GLY A 6 19.91 17.11 -6.29
C GLY A 6 19.36 15.97 -7.14
N GLN A 7 19.71 14.74 -6.78
CA GLN A 7 19.08 13.54 -7.35
C GLN A 7 17.65 13.37 -6.82
N ARG A 8 16.82 12.66 -7.58
CA ARG A 8 15.49 12.24 -7.14
C ARG A 8 15.59 11.41 -5.85
N VAL A 9 14.72 11.68 -4.89
CA VAL A 9 14.59 10.88 -3.67
C VAL A 9 13.20 10.28 -3.66
N HIS A 10 13.13 8.96 -3.78
CA HIS A 10 11.86 8.23 -3.70
C HIS A 10 11.48 8.07 -2.23
N LYS A 11 10.24 8.45 -1.90
CA LYS A 11 9.62 8.08 -0.63
C LYS A 11 8.96 6.70 -0.77
N PRO A 12 8.76 5.97 0.34
CA PRO A 12 8.10 4.67 0.34
C PRO A 12 6.71 4.71 -0.29
N PHE A 13 6.32 3.63 -0.93
CA PHE A 13 4.98 3.47 -1.50
C PHE A 13 4.05 2.90 -0.43
N LYS A 14 3.04 3.66 -0.01
CA LYS A 14 2.13 3.27 1.08
C LYS A 14 0.82 2.75 0.54
N PHE A 15 0.40 1.57 0.99
CA PHE A 15 -0.95 1.05 0.74
C PHE A 15 -1.53 0.42 1.99
N THR A 16 -2.87 0.43 2.09
CA THR A 16 -3.58 -0.10 3.26
C THR A 16 -4.45 -1.28 2.87
N VAL A 17 -4.35 -2.37 3.61
CA VAL A 17 -5.20 -3.56 3.47
C VAL A 17 -5.82 -3.95 4.82
N ALA A 18 -6.92 -4.70 4.78
CA ALA A 18 -7.42 -5.38 5.96
C ALA A 18 -6.53 -6.59 6.31
N LEU A 19 -6.67 -7.09 7.54
CA LEU A 19 -5.99 -8.30 7.97
C LEU A 19 -6.42 -9.48 7.10
N ASN A 20 -5.46 -10.06 6.37
CA ASN A 20 -5.69 -11.14 5.44
C ASN A 20 -4.51 -12.13 5.45
N LYS A 21 -4.62 -13.20 4.64
CA LYS A 21 -3.60 -14.27 4.57
C LYS A 21 -2.20 -13.77 4.18
N ALA A 22 -2.07 -12.67 3.46
CA ALA A 22 -0.78 -12.15 3.01
C ALA A 22 -0.02 -11.39 4.10
N VAL A 23 -0.70 -10.90 5.14
CA VAL A 23 -0.09 -10.07 6.19
C VAL A 23 1.05 -10.79 6.93
N PRO A 24 0.93 -12.04 7.39
CA PRO A 24 2.06 -12.76 7.99
C PRO A 24 3.25 -12.92 7.04
N LEU A 25 2.98 -13.06 5.73
CA LEU A 25 4.03 -13.16 4.71
C LEU A 25 4.75 -11.82 4.51
N MET A 26 4.00 -10.70 4.55
CA MET A 26 4.57 -9.36 4.51
C MET A 26 5.46 -9.06 5.72
N TYR A 27 5.08 -9.53 6.92
CA TYR A 27 5.95 -9.42 8.11
C TYR A 27 7.23 -10.24 7.99
N ASN A 28 7.18 -11.43 7.39
CA ASN A 28 8.39 -12.22 7.11
C ASN A 28 9.30 -11.49 6.11
N ALA A 29 8.73 -10.90 5.06
CA ALA A 29 9.48 -10.13 4.07
C ALA A 29 10.13 -8.88 4.72
N LEU A 30 9.39 -8.16 5.56
CA LEU A 30 9.92 -7.03 6.36
C LEU A 30 11.08 -7.46 7.26
N ALA A 31 10.90 -8.53 8.05
CA ALA A 31 11.90 -8.97 9.02
C ALA A 31 13.17 -9.55 8.40
N SER A 32 13.05 -10.16 7.21
CA SER A 32 14.19 -10.74 6.49
C SER A 32 14.84 -9.80 5.48
N GLY A 33 14.19 -8.66 5.18
CA GLY A 33 14.62 -7.78 4.09
C GLY A 33 14.44 -8.43 2.71
N GLU A 34 13.43 -9.29 2.56
CA GLU A 34 13.14 -9.97 1.31
C GLU A 34 12.82 -8.95 0.21
N MET A 35 13.45 -9.16 -0.94
CA MET A 35 13.22 -8.36 -2.14
C MET A 35 12.06 -8.96 -2.94
N LEU A 36 10.99 -8.19 -3.07
CA LEU A 36 9.82 -8.49 -3.88
C LEU A 36 10.14 -8.16 -5.34
N PRO A 37 10.27 -9.15 -6.24
CA PRO A 37 10.72 -8.89 -7.62
C PRO A 37 9.77 -7.97 -8.38
N THR A 38 8.47 -8.06 -8.09
CA THR A 38 7.46 -7.21 -8.72
C THR A 38 6.28 -6.97 -7.79
N VAL A 39 5.91 -5.69 -7.62
CA VAL A 39 4.66 -5.27 -6.99
C VAL A 39 3.86 -4.50 -8.03
N THR A 40 2.64 -4.96 -8.33
CA THR A 40 1.77 -4.32 -9.32
C THR A 40 0.49 -3.83 -8.66
N LEU A 41 0.31 -2.51 -8.61
CA LEU A 41 -0.94 -1.88 -8.23
C LEU A 41 -1.73 -1.50 -9.47
N LYS A 42 -2.99 -1.95 -9.52
CA LYS A 42 -3.94 -1.64 -10.58
C LYS A 42 -4.99 -0.69 -10.05
N TRP A 43 -5.12 0.46 -10.69
CA TRP A 43 -6.11 1.46 -10.35
C TRP A 43 -7.34 1.26 -11.23
N TYR A 44 -8.49 1.16 -10.57
CA TYR A 44 -9.78 0.96 -11.21
C TYR A 44 -10.67 2.19 -11.05
N ARG A 45 -11.53 2.44 -12.03
CA ARG A 45 -12.58 3.46 -11.98
C ARG A 45 -13.84 2.94 -12.66
N THR A 46 -14.97 3.60 -12.41
CA THR A 46 -16.21 3.29 -13.12
C THR A 46 -16.16 3.92 -14.52
N SER A 47 -16.35 3.09 -15.54
CA SER A 47 -16.44 3.52 -16.94
C SER A 47 -17.78 4.21 -17.22
N VAL A 48 -17.90 4.83 -18.40
CA VAL A 48 -19.17 5.43 -18.87
C VAL A 48 -20.30 4.40 -19.00
N GLU A 49 -19.96 3.11 -19.13
CA GLU A 49 -20.90 1.99 -19.22
C GLU A 49 -21.28 1.43 -17.83
N GLY A 50 -20.79 2.05 -16.75
CA GLY A 50 -21.06 1.62 -15.37
C GLY A 50 -20.25 0.40 -14.92
N LYS A 51 -19.22 -0.03 -15.67
CA LYS A 51 -18.37 -1.18 -15.32
C LYS A 51 -17.08 -0.72 -14.67
N GLN A 52 -16.46 -1.57 -13.84
CA GLN A 52 -15.11 -1.31 -13.34
C GLN A 52 -14.09 -1.53 -14.45
N GLU A 53 -13.36 -0.48 -14.81
CA GLU A 53 -12.27 -0.54 -15.79
C GLU A 53 -10.93 -0.26 -15.13
N HIS A 54 -9.91 -1.02 -15.52
CA HIS A 54 -8.52 -0.76 -15.16
C HIS A 54 -7.99 0.34 -16.08
N PHE A 55 -7.58 1.48 -15.51
CA PHE A 55 -7.16 2.64 -16.31
C PHE A 55 -5.69 3.03 -16.09
N PHE A 56 -5.05 2.57 -15.01
CA PHE A 56 -3.68 2.93 -14.69
C PHE A 56 -2.98 1.85 -13.83
N SER A 57 -1.70 1.60 -14.09
CA SER A 57 -0.87 0.67 -13.31
C SER A 57 0.33 1.39 -12.70
N THR A 58 0.66 1.06 -11.46
CA THR A 58 1.96 1.37 -10.84
C THR A 58 2.70 0.06 -10.59
N VAL A 59 3.88 -0.10 -11.21
CA VAL A 59 4.70 -1.30 -11.07
C VAL A 59 6.00 -0.92 -10.38
N LEU A 60 6.31 -1.61 -9.27
CA LEU A 60 7.58 -1.53 -8.56
C LEU A 60 8.36 -2.81 -8.84
N THR A 61 9.66 -2.67 -9.08
CA THR A 61 10.59 -3.79 -9.30
C THR A 61 11.59 -3.81 -8.15
N ASP A 62 11.94 -5.01 -7.69
CA ASP A 62 12.95 -5.21 -6.64
C ASP A 62 12.67 -4.38 -5.38
N ALA A 63 11.41 -4.36 -4.95
CA ALA A 63 10.96 -3.57 -3.81
C ALA A 63 11.22 -4.30 -2.49
N THR A 64 11.54 -3.57 -1.43
CA THR A 64 11.61 -4.09 -0.07
C THR A 64 10.58 -3.38 0.80
N ILE A 65 10.03 -4.08 1.79
CA ILE A 65 9.11 -3.49 2.77
C ILE A 65 9.98 -2.81 3.84
N VAL A 66 9.69 -1.54 4.12
CA VAL A 66 10.41 -0.74 5.13
C VAL A 66 9.65 -0.60 6.44
N ASP A 67 8.31 -0.68 6.41
CA ASP A 67 7.47 -0.62 7.62
C ASP A 67 6.10 -1.28 7.41
N VAL A 68 5.53 -1.81 8.50
CA VAL A 68 4.16 -2.33 8.55
C VAL A 68 3.47 -1.83 9.81
N ASN A 69 2.56 -0.88 9.63
CA ASN A 69 1.77 -0.27 10.70
C ASN A 69 0.38 -0.89 10.77
N CYS A 70 0.14 -1.70 11.81
CA CYS A 70 -1.14 -2.35 12.06
C CYS A 70 -1.95 -1.57 13.10
N GLN A 71 -3.12 -1.06 12.70
CA GLN A 71 -4.00 -0.28 13.56
C GLN A 71 -5.42 -0.85 13.55
N MET A 72 -6.05 -0.84 14.72
CA MET A 72 -7.47 -1.12 14.86
C MET A 72 -8.14 0.10 15.52
N PRO A 73 -9.18 0.67 14.91
CA PRO A 73 -9.98 1.73 15.52
C PRO A 73 -10.56 1.34 16.87
N HIS A 74 -10.85 2.34 17.69
CA HIS A 74 -11.45 2.14 19.00
C HIS A 74 -12.91 1.66 18.87
N CYS A 75 -13.25 0.53 19.48
CA CYS A 75 -14.57 -0.11 19.30
C CYS A 75 -15.76 0.71 19.84
N GLN A 76 -15.52 1.69 20.72
CA GLN A 76 -16.59 2.57 21.23
C GLN A 76 -16.76 3.86 20.43
N ASP A 77 -15.92 4.10 19.41
CA ASP A 77 -16.02 5.30 18.58
C ASP A 77 -17.05 5.05 17.44
N PRO A 78 -18.26 5.65 17.52
CA PRO A 78 -19.30 5.42 16.51
C PRO A 78 -18.92 5.98 15.14
N ALA A 79 -17.95 6.89 15.05
CA ALA A 79 -17.49 7.44 13.78
C ALA A 79 -16.65 6.45 12.97
N LYS A 80 -16.24 5.32 13.56
CA LYS A 80 -15.33 4.34 12.94
C LYS A 80 -15.92 2.94 12.82
N LEU A 81 -17.24 2.81 12.90
CA LEU A 81 -17.95 1.52 12.89
C LEU A 81 -17.73 0.71 11.61
N ASP A 82 -17.59 1.38 10.47
CA ASP A 82 -17.46 0.73 9.16
C ASP A 82 -16.02 0.21 8.90
N TYR A 83 -15.06 0.58 9.75
CA TYR A 83 -13.68 0.15 9.61
C TYR A 83 -13.41 -1.17 10.34
N THR A 84 -12.54 -1.97 9.76
CA THR A 84 -11.94 -3.15 10.41
C THR A 84 -10.50 -2.83 10.82
N GLN A 85 -9.56 -3.78 10.67
CA GLN A 85 -8.15 -3.52 10.83
C GLN A 85 -7.60 -2.78 9.61
N LEU A 86 -6.71 -1.82 9.86
CA LEU A 86 -6.02 -1.05 8.85
C LEU A 86 -4.53 -1.37 8.95
N ILE A 87 -4.01 -2.09 7.96
CA ILE A 87 -2.61 -2.47 7.90
C ILE A 87 -1.98 -1.66 6.77
N GLU A 88 -1.26 -0.60 7.14
CA GLU A 88 -0.46 0.20 6.21
C GLU A 88 0.90 -0.47 6.01
N VAL A 89 1.23 -0.81 4.78
CA VAL A 89 2.51 -1.38 4.36
C VAL A 89 3.23 -0.34 3.52
N SER A 90 4.52 -0.13 3.79
CA SER A 90 5.37 0.82 3.07
C SER A 90 6.72 0.28 2.67
#